data_AF-A0A958IPU9-F1
#
_entry.id   AF-A0A958IPU9-F1
#
_cell.length_a   1.000
_cell.length_b   1.000
_cell.length_c   1.000
_cell.angle_alpha   90.00
_cell.angle_beta   90.00
_cell.angle_gamma   90.00
#
_symmetry.space_group_name_H-M   'P 1'
#
loop_
_entity.id
_entity.type
_entity.pdbx_description
1 polymer ?
#
loop_
_entity_poly.entity_id
_entity_poly.type
_entity_poly.pdbx_seq_one_letter_code
_entity_poly.pdbx_strand_id
1 'polypeptide(L)'
;TKIQIHQRGGSGRTNSLTVHYLDQKQAAHSIDIKAEFSIRQSMHAKFLYSSAFLVQAEGAGKDGIPSHFMLRGAGWGHGVGLCQIGALGMSLKGYSTEAILSHYFPGSQLKEIY
;
A
#
# COMPACT_ATOMS: atom_id res chain seq x y z
N THR A 1 18.29 -11.90 -3.00
CA THR A 1 16.89 -11.52 -2.71
C THR A 1 16.33 -10.71 -3.85
N LYS A 2 15.07 -10.95 -4.24
CA LYS A 2 14.31 -10.23 -5.28
C LYS A 2 12.85 -10.12 -4.81
N ILE A 3 12.24 -8.95 -4.95
CA ILE A 3 10.82 -8.73 -4.65
C ILE A 3 10.09 -8.57 -5.97
N GLN A 4 9.05 -9.36 -6.19
CA GLN A 4 8.24 -9.33 -7.41
C GLN A 4 6.78 -9.04 -7.07
N ILE A 5 6.25 -7.95 -7.62
CA ILE A 5 4.83 -7.58 -7.47
C ILE A 5 4.05 -8.25 -8.59
N HIS A 6 2.98 -8.96 -8.22
CA HIS A 6 2.15 -9.69 -9.18
C HIS A 6 0.89 -8.95 -9.56
N GLN A 7 0.25 -8.30 -8.58
CA GLN A 7 -1.04 -7.68 -8.79
C GLN A 7 -1.21 -6.40 -7.96
N ARG A 8 -1.89 -5.44 -8.58
CA ARG A 8 -2.37 -4.20 -7.96
C ARG A 8 -3.87 -4.07 -8.14
N GLY A 9 -4.56 -3.51 -7.14
CA GLY A 9 -5.96 -3.12 -7.27
C GLY A 9 -6.11 -1.82 -8.07
N GLY A 10 -7.35 -1.43 -8.38
CA GLY A 10 -7.65 -0.19 -9.12
C GLY A 10 -7.16 1.09 -8.44
N SER A 11 -6.89 1.06 -7.13
CA SER A 11 -6.29 2.17 -6.39
C SER A 11 -4.75 2.24 -6.48
N GLY A 12 -4.12 1.37 -7.28
CA GLY A 12 -2.65 1.25 -7.41
C GLY A 12 -1.95 0.50 -6.27
N ARG A 13 -2.69 0.14 -5.21
CA ARG A 13 -2.19 -0.63 -4.06
C ARG A 13 -1.85 -2.07 -4.46
N THR A 14 -0.68 -2.54 -4.03
CA THR A 14 -0.28 -3.94 -4.21
C THR A 14 -1.13 -4.85 -3.32
N ASN A 15 -1.66 -5.93 -3.88
CA ASN A 15 -2.43 -6.95 -3.15
C ASN A 15 -1.78 -8.34 -3.16
N SER A 16 -0.77 -8.56 -3.99
CA SER A 16 0.01 -9.79 -4.06
C SER A 16 1.45 -9.52 -4.51
N LEU A 17 2.41 -10.07 -3.79
CA LEU A 17 3.83 -10.07 -4.14
C LEU A 17 4.52 -11.36 -3.67
N THR A 18 5.65 -11.68 -4.29
CA THR A 18 6.54 -12.76 -3.85
C THR A 18 7.91 -12.19 -3.51
N VAL A 19 8.48 -12.67 -2.41
CA VAL A 19 9.87 -12.42 -2.04
C VAL A 19 10.67 -13.68 -2.30
N HIS A 20 11.61 -13.60 -3.25
CA HIS A 20 12.60 -14.64 -3.51
C HIS A 20 13.87 -14.31 -2.74
N TYR A 21 14.46 -15.28 -2.04
CA TYR A 21 15.69 -15.07 -1.26
C TYR A 21 16.55 -16.33 -1.24
N LEU A 22 17.83 -16.16 -0.91
CA LEU A 22 18.74 -17.27 -0.64
C LEU A 22 18.91 -17.38 0.87
N ASP A 23 18.93 -18.60 1.40
CA ASP A 23 19.27 -18.83 2.80
C ASP A 23 20.79 -18.80 3.03
N GLN A 24 21.23 -19.05 4.27
CA GLN A 24 22.64 -19.07 4.64
C GLN A 24 23.46 -20.14 3.90
N LYS A 25 22.80 -21.18 3.36
CA LYS A 25 23.42 -22.28 2.60
C LYS A 25 23.31 -22.07 1.09
N GLN A 26 22.92 -20.87 0.63
CA GLN A 26 22.70 -20.55 -0.78
C GLN A 26 21.53 -21.33 -1.44
N ALA A 27 20.63 -21.92 -0.66
CA ALA A 27 19.43 -22.54 -1.21
C ALA A 27 18.38 -21.46 -1.51
N ALA A 28 17.72 -21.58 -2.66
CA ALA A 28 16.71 -20.63 -3.12
C ALA A 28 15.34 -20.91 -2.51
N HIS A 29 14.70 -19.86 -2.00
CA HIS A 29 13.38 -19.89 -1.36
C HIS A 29 12.48 -18.78 -1.90
N SER A 30 11.18 -18.96 -1.75
CA SER A 30 10.17 -17.96 -2.09
C SER A 30 9.04 -17.91 -1.06
N ILE A 31 8.57 -16.71 -0.73
CA ILE A 31 7.41 -16.50 0.12
C ILE A 31 6.39 -15.64 -0.63
N ASP A 32 5.18 -16.16 -0.76
CA ASP A 32 4.04 -15.43 -1.31
C ASP A 32 3.32 -14.66 -0.20
N ILE A 33 3.11 -13.36 -0.42
CA ILE A 33 2.42 -12.48 0.51
C ILE A 33 1.21 -11.91 -0.20
N LYS A 34 0.03 -12.26 0.32
CA LYS A 34 -1.27 -11.85 -0.21
C LYS A 34 -2.00 -10.97 0.80
N ALA A 35 -2.88 -10.12 0.26
CA ALA A 35 -3.63 -9.09 0.96
C ALA A 35 -2.79 -7.89 1.44
N GLU A 36 -3.40 -6.71 1.41
CA GLU A 36 -2.74 -5.45 1.76
C GLU A 36 -2.18 -5.45 3.19
N PHE A 37 -2.94 -5.98 4.15
CA PHE A 37 -2.52 -6.00 5.56
C PHE A 37 -1.22 -6.78 5.75
N SER A 38 -1.15 -8.01 5.24
CA SER A 38 0.03 -8.87 5.34
C SER A 38 1.23 -8.23 4.65
N ILE A 39 1.03 -7.63 3.47
CA ILE A 39 2.09 -6.91 2.76
C ILE A 39 2.64 -5.77 3.64
N ARG A 40 1.76 -4.96 4.23
CA ARG A 40 2.20 -3.83 5.07
C ARG A 40 2.91 -4.30 6.33
N GLN A 41 2.46 -5.40 6.92
CA GLN A 41 3.06 -6.00 8.11
C GLN A 41 4.44 -6.60 7.83
N SER A 42 4.58 -7.33 6.73
CA SER A 42 5.80 -8.08 6.42
C SER A 42 6.91 -7.22 5.83
N MET A 43 6.59 -6.10 5.18
CA MET A 43 7.58 -5.30 4.43
C MET A 43 8.27 -4.22 5.25
N HIS A 44 7.82 -3.93 6.48
CA HIS A 44 8.52 -3.01 7.38
C HIS A 44 8.15 -3.25 8.84
N ALA A 45 9.14 -3.21 9.75
CA ALA A 45 8.94 -3.49 11.18
C ALA A 45 7.92 -2.55 11.85
N LYS A 46 7.78 -1.31 11.37
CA LYS A 46 6.80 -0.33 11.88
C LYS A 46 5.43 -0.39 11.19
N PHE A 47 5.18 -1.40 10.35
CA PHE A 47 4.04 -1.48 9.45
C PHE A 47 4.08 -0.37 8.37
N LEU A 48 3.97 -0.74 7.09
CA LEU A 48 3.96 0.28 6.03
C LEU A 48 2.71 1.16 6.11
N TYR A 49 2.87 2.45 5.79
CA TYR A 49 1.76 3.39 5.74
C TYR A 49 0.66 2.97 4.75
N SER A 50 1.03 2.35 3.63
CA SER A 50 0.11 1.77 2.65
C SER A 50 0.81 0.64 1.86
N SER A 51 0.07 -0.13 1.05
CA SER A 51 0.66 -1.01 0.03
C SER A 51 0.81 -0.35 -1.34
N ALA A 52 0.57 0.96 -1.45
CA ALA A 52 0.82 1.73 -2.67
C ALA A 52 2.28 2.16 -2.70
N PHE A 53 3.16 1.27 -3.14
CA PHE A 53 4.58 1.56 -3.28
C PHE A 53 5.18 0.98 -4.56
N LEU A 54 6.31 1.55 -4.98
CA LEU A 54 7.24 0.98 -5.95
C LEU A 54 8.42 0.37 -5.20
N VAL A 55 8.98 -0.71 -5.74
CA VAL A 55 10.18 -1.34 -5.23
C VAL A 55 11.35 -0.96 -6.13
N GLN A 56 12.40 -0.40 -5.56
CA GLN A 56 13.65 -0.11 -6.25
C GLN A 56 14.76 -0.94 -5.61
N ALA A 57 15.42 -1.75 -6.43
CA ALA A 57 16.60 -2.51 -6.05
C ALA A 57 17.83 -1.59 -6.15
N GLU A 58 18.57 -1.41 -5.05
CA GLU A 58 19.66 -0.45 -4.99
C GLU A 58 20.97 -1.07 -4.43
N GLY A 59 22.09 -0.58 -4.98
CA GLY A 59 23.45 -0.99 -4.65
C GLY A 59 23.86 -2.37 -5.17
N ALA A 60 25.16 -2.56 -5.40
CA ALA A 60 25.74 -3.82 -5.85
C ALA A 60 26.05 -4.71 -4.63
N GLY A 61 25.16 -5.66 -4.32
CA GLY A 61 25.48 -6.75 -3.39
C GLY A 61 26.21 -7.90 -4.09
N LYS A 62 26.40 -9.00 -3.37
CA LYS A 62 27.05 -10.21 -3.90
C LYS A 62 26.10 -11.00 -4.80
N ASP A 63 26.65 -11.74 -5.76
CA ASP A 63 25.91 -12.72 -6.57
C ASP A 63 24.69 -12.16 -7.31
N GLY A 64 24.78 -10.90 -7.76
CA GLY A 64 23.69 -10.22 -8.46
C GLY A 64 22.50 -9.82 -7.57
N ILE A 65 22.65 -9.93 -6.25
CA ILE A 65 21.63 -9.54 -5.27
C ILE A 65 21.81 -8.05 -4.91
N PRO A 66 20.75 -7.23 -4.92
CA PRO A 66 20.82 -5.85 -4.45
C PRO A 66 21.21 -5.77 -2.97
N SER A 67 22.00 -4.77 -2.60
CA SER A 67 22.41 -4.56 -1.20
C SER A 67 21.24 -4.15 -0.29
N HIS A 68 20.27 -3.42 -0.85
CA HIS A 68 19.06 -3.02 -0.16
C HIS A 68 17.91 -2.77 -1.16
N PHE A 69 16.70 -2.62 -0.62
CA PHE A 69 15.51 -2.26 -1.39
C PHE A 69 14.93 -0.96 -0.84
N MET A 70 14.69 0.00 -1.73
CA MET A 70 13.96 1.22 -1.41
C MET A 70 12.49 1.05 -1.79
N LEU A 71 11.60 1.24 -0.82
CA LEU A 71 10.16 1.25 -1.03
C LEU A 71 9.69 2.70 -1.13
N ARG A 72 9.38 3.16 -2.35
CA ARG A 72 8.83 4.51 -2.57
C ARG A 72 7.31 4.43 -2.56
N GLY A 73 6.73 4.83 -1.44
CA GLY A 73 5.29 4.73 -1.16
C GLY A 73 4.50 6.01 -1.37
N ALA A 74 3.18 5.88 -1.41
CA ALA A 74 2.22 6.97 -1.42
C ALA A 74 0.99 6.64 -0.56
N GLY A 75 0.37 7.69 0.00
CA GLY A 75 -0.82 7.56 0.83
C GLY A 75 -0.59 6.89 2.19
N TRP A 76 -1.59 7.01 3.07
CA TRP A 76 -1.56 6.43 4.41
C TRP A 76 -2.94 5.86 4.74
N GLY A 77 -2.98 4.59 5.16
CA GLY A 77 -4.19 3.85 5.48
C GLY A 77 -4.58 2.87 4.37
N HIS A 78 -5.68 2.16 4.60
CA HIS A 78 -6.17 1.11 3.71
C HIS A 78 -6.84 1.63 2.43
N GLY A 79 -7.15 2.92 2.35
CA GLY A 79 -7.66 3.55 1.12
C GLY A 79 -9.06 3.12 0.70
N VAL A 80 -9.93 2.83 1.67
CA VAL A 80 -11.35 2.52 1.43
C VAL A 80 -12.19 3.54 2.20
N GLY A 81 -13.27 4.02 1.59
CA GLY A 81 -14.15 5.03 2.17
C GLY A 81 -13.54 6.43 2.09
N LEU A 82 -13.56 7.16 3.20
CA LEU A 82 -13.24 8.58 3.25
C LEU A 82 -11.75 8.86 3.46
N CYS A 83 -11.14 9.60 2.53
CA CYS A 83 -9.79 10.15 2.72
C CYS A 83 -9.88 11.44 3.55
N GLN A 84 -9.37 11.42 4.79
CA GLN A 84 -9.46 12.55 5.71
C GLN A 84 -8.83 13.84 5.15
N ILE A 85 -7.64 13.73 4.55
CA ILE A 85 -6.96 14.88 3.93
C ILE A 85 -7.70 15.37 2.68
N GLY A 86 -8.31 14.44 1.92
CA GLY A 86 -9.14 14.79 0.78
C GLY A 86 -10.42 15.51 1.18
N ALA A 87 -11.09 15.03 2.24
CA ALA A 87 -12.24 15.69 2.85
C ALA A 87 -11.90 17.09 3.37
N LEU A 88 -10.75 17.26 4.04
CA LEU A 88 -10.25 18.58 4.45
C LEU A 88 -10.03 19.49 3.23
N GLY A 89 -9.40 18.97 2.16
CA GLY A 89 -9.17 19.72 0.93
C GLY A 89 -10.47 20.14 0.23
N MET A 90 -11.51 19.31 0.27
CA MET A 90 -12.85 19.67 -0.20
C MET A 90 -13.49 20.72 0.71
N SER A 91 -13.42 20.57 2.03
CA SER A 91 -13.97 21.55 2.97
C SER A 91 -13.35 22.94 2.79
N LEU A 92 -12.02 23.02 2.63
CA LEU A 92 -11.29 24.26 2.36
C LEU A 92 -11.67 24.93 1.03
N LYS A 93 -12.22 24.16 0.08
CA LYS A 93 -12.77 24.65 -1.20
C LYS A 93 -14.26 25.02 -1.11
N GLY A 94 -14.88 24.93 0.06
CA GLY A 94 -16.27 25.31 0.30
C GLY A 94 -17.30 24.21 0.00
N TYR A 95 -16.89 22.95 -0.19
CA TYR A 95 -17.84 21.85 -0.32
C TYR A 95 -18.53 21.56 1.02
N SER A 96 -19.84 21.30 0.99
CA SER A 96 -20.61 20.93 2.18
C SER A 96 -20.26 19.53 2.67
N THR A 97 -20.62 19.22 3.91
CA THR A 97 -20.46 17.88 4.51
C THR A 97 -21.16 16.81 3.67
N GLU A 98 -22.38 17.10 3.20
CA GLU A 98 -23.18 16.22 2.33
C GLU A 98 -22.41 15.92 1.03
N ALA A 99 -21.87 16.95 0.37
CA ALA A 99 -21.13 16.79 -0.87
C ALA A 99 -19.85 15.95 -0.68
N ILE A 100 -19.14 16.15 0.44
CA ILE A 100 -17.94 15.37 0.79
C ILE A 100 -18.31 13.90 1.02
N LEU A 101 -19.36 13.63 1.80
CA LEU A 101 -19.79 12.28 2.10
C LEU A 101 -20.33 11.56 0.85
N SER A 102 -21.13 12.23 0.02
CA SER A 102 -21.61 11.65 -1.24
C SER A 102 -20.48 11.34 -2.23
N HIS A 103 -19.36 12.09 -2.19
CA HIS A 103 -18.18 11.79 -2.99
C HIS A 103 -17.49 10.48 -2.55
N TYR A 104 -17.33 10.26 -1.25
CA TYR A 104 -16.63 9.06 -0.71
C TYR A 104 -17.54 7.85 -0.51
N PHE A 105 -18.85 8.07 -0.36
CA PHE A 105 -19.85 7.03 -0.16
C PHE A 105 -21.01 7.21 -1.16
N PRO A 106 -20.79 6.92 -2.46
CA PRO A 106 -21.82 7.07 -3.48
C PRO A 106 -23.08 6.27 -3.17
N GLY A 107 -24.25 6.87 -3.34
CA GLY A 107 -25.54 6.24 -3.06
C GLY A 107 -25.91 6.17 -1.57
N SER A 108 -25.07 6.67 -0.66
CA SER A 108 -25.42 6.83 0.75
C SER A 108 -26.43 7.97 0.96
N GLN A 109 -27.23 7.87 2.02
CA GLN A 109 -28.16 8.91 2.45
C GLN A 109 -27.86 9.31 3.88
N LEU A 110 -27.84 10.62 4.15
CA LEU A 110 -27.77 11.14 5.50
C LEU A 110 -29.13 10.99 6.17
N LYS A 111 -29.12 10.49 7.40
CA LYS A 111 -30.31 10.29 8.21
C LYS A 111 -30.05 10.83 9.60
N GLU A 112 -30.88 11.75 10.04
CA GLU A 112 -30.97 12.17 11.43
C GLU A 112 -31.66 11.04 12.21
N ILE A 113 -31.03 10.60 13.30
CA ILE A 113 -31.49 9.45 14.10
C ILE A 113 -32.21 9.93 15.38
N TYR A 114 -32.00 11.18 15.78
CA TYR A 114 -32.57 11.80 16.98
C TYR A 114 -32.72 13.30 16.76
#